data_AF-A0AA45RW08-F1
#
_entry.id   AF-A0AA45RW08-F1
#
_cell.length_a   1.000
_cell.length_b   1.000
_cell.length_c   1.000
_cell.angle_alpha   90.00
_cell.angle_beta   90.00
_cell.angle_gamma   90.00
#
_symmetry.space_group_name_H-M   'P 1'
#
loop_
_entity.id
_entity.type
_entity.pdbx_description
1 polymer ?
#
loop_
_entity_poly.entity_id
_entity_poly.type
_entity_poly.pdbx_seq_one_letter_code
_entity_poly.pdbx_strand_id
1 'polypeptide(L)'
;MKHLFQLLLAAALTLGLTGAASAQDAPRRGTADEAVAMVKRAGDYLQKNGKDKAVAAFNDPKGEFIQGDLYVFMFDKAGVALAHGQNAKMVNKNLMELSAGGVYPIKEFLKIAASPAGKGWVKYMWPNSISKNLEEKNTYVEKVGDYVIGVGIYK
;
A
#
# COMPACT_ATOMS: atom_id res chain seq x y z
N MET A 1 -43.96 66.15 23.45
CA MET A 1 -44.82 66.21 22.25
C MET A 1 -44.10 65.50 21.12
N LYS A 2 -44.74 64.48 20.52
CA LYS A 2 -44.78 64.21 19.06
C LYS A 2 -43.43 63.94 18.36
N HIS A 3 -43.08 62.82 17.72
CA HIS A 3 -43.66 61.54 17.29
C HIS A 3 -42.42 60.65 16.98
N LEU A 4 -42.34 59.37 17.38
CA LEU A 4 -42.75 58.18 16.62
C LEU A 4 -42.33 58.14 15.14
N PHE A 5 -41.79 56.98 14.73
CA PHE A 5 -41.61 56.40 13.38
C PHE A 5 -40.26 56.61 12.65
N GLN A 6 -39.40 55.57 12.60
CA GLN A 6 -39.10 54.77 11.39
C GLN A 6 -37.80 53.93 11.53
N LEU A 7 -38.00 52.63 11.77
CA LEU A 7 -37.52 51.48 10.98
C LEU A 7 -36.15 51.51 10.26
N LEU A 8 -35.45 50.37 10.41
CA LEU A 8 -34.67 49.60 9.43
C LEU A 8 -33.13 49.58 9.54
N LEU A 9 -32.67 48.43 10.04
CA LEU A 9 -31.82 47.45 9.34
C LEU A 9 -30.29 47.52 9.53
N ALA A 10 -29.79 46.36 9.99
CA ALA A 10 -28.52 45.72 9.68
C ALA A 10 -27.21 46.33 10.22
N ALA A 11 -26.63 45.61 11.19
CA ALA A 11 -25.23 45.19 11.08
C ALA A 11 -25.09 43.83 11.78
N ALA A 12 -24.98 42.79 10.96
CA ALA A 12 -24.86 41.41 11.39
C ALA A 12 -23.54 41.16 12.13
N LEU A 13 -23.65 40.28 13.12
CA LEU A 13 -22.61 39.77 13.99
C LEU A 13 -21.39 39.22 13.23
N THR A 14 -20.23 39.57 13.77
CA THR A 14 -18.89 39.00 13.58
C THR A 14 -18.86 37.46 13.55
N LEU A 15 -18.10 36.89 12.60
CA LEU A 15 -16.94 35.99 12.82
C LEU A 15 -16.61 35.28 11.49
N GLY A 16 -15.57 35.74 10.81
CA GLY A 16 -15.00 35.07 9.64
C GLY A 16 -13.57 34.63 9.91
N LEU A 17 -13.35 33.75 10.89
CA LEU A 17 -12.15 32.90 10.88
C LEU A 17 -12.50 31.69 10.00
N THR A 18 -12.38 31.84 8.69
CA THR A 18 -12.32 30.67 7.80
C THR A 18 -10.98 30.02 8.05
N GLY A 19 -11.00 28.95 8.85
CA GLY A 19 -9.84 28.11 9.12
C GLY A 19 -9.19 27.70 7.80
N ALA A 20 -7.89 27.95 7.69
CA ALA A 20 -7.06 27.15 6.81
C ALA A 20 -7.27 25.71 7.27
N ALA A 21 -7.96 24.90 6.45
CA ALA A 21 -7.94 23.46 6.61
C ALA A 21 -6.46 23.07 6.50
N SER A 22 -5.82 22.84 7.63
CA SER A 22 -4.51 22.21 7.65
C SER A 22 -4.69 20.88 6.95
N ALA A 23 -3.88 20.63 5.91
CA ALA A 23 -3.74 19.34 5.26
C ALA A 23 -3.06 18.34 6.22
N GLN A 24 -3.60 18.20 7.42
CA GLN A 24 -3.14 17.28 8.44
C GLN A 24 -3.86 15.94 8.23
N ASP A 25 -3.02 14.91 8.14
CA ASP A 25 -3.34 13.49 8.29
C ASP A 25 -3.73 12.71 7.04
N ALA A 26 -3.21 13.08 5.86
CA ALA A 26 -2.99 12.05 4.85
C ALA A 26 -1.90 11.09 5.38
N PRO A 27 -2.20 9.78 5.54
CA PRO A 27 -1.22 8.84 6.06
C PRO A 27 0.03 8.85 5.19
N ARG A 28 1.19 8.93 5.85
CA ARG A 28 2.51 9.00 5.22
C ARG A 28 2.64 7.88 4.17
N ARG A 29 2.75 8.27 2.91
CA ARG A 29 3.03 7.35 1.80
C ARG A 29 4.47 6.89 1.85
N GLY A 30 4.68 5.62 1.56
CA GLY A 30 6.00 5.03 1.43
C GLY A 30 6.75 5.56 0.22
N THR A 31 8.07 5.63 0.34
CA THR A 31 8.97 5.98 -0.76
C THR A 31 9.52 4.73 -1.45
N ALA A 32 10.05 4.90 -2.67
CA ALA A 32 10.65 3.80 -3.42
C ALA A 32 11.82 3.15 -2.66
N ASP A 33 12.64 3.97 -2.00
CA ASP A 33 13.79 3.50 -1.22
C ASP A 33 13.35 2.68 0.00
N GLU A 34 12.28 3.11 0.68
CA GLU A 34 11.71 2.34 1.80
C GLU A 34 11.10 1.01 1.35
N ALA A 35 10.45 0.97 0.18
CA ALA A 35 9.94 -0.28 -0.38
C ALA A 35 11.08 -1.26 -0.69
N VAL A 36 12.16 -0.79 -1.33
CA VAL A 36 13.36 -1.61 -1.60
C VAL A 36 14.00 -2.08 -0.30
N ALA A 37 14.16 -1.18 0.68
CA ALA A 37 14.72 -1.53 1.99
C ALA A 37 13.88 -2.59 2.71
N MET A 38 12.54 -2.48 2.65
CA MET A 38 11.64 -3.46 3.26
C MET A 38 11.70 -4.82 2.55
N VAL A 39 11.77 -4.87 1.22
CA VAL A 39 11.97 -6.12 0.46
C VAL A 39 13.28 -6.80 0.86
N LYS A 40 14.37 -6.03 0.97
CA LYS A 40 15.68 -6.56 1.41
C LYS A 40 15.61 -7.15 2.82
N ARG A 41 15.06 -6.40 3.78
CA ARG A 41 14.87 -6.90 5.16
C ARG A 41 14.02 -8.17 5.20
N ALA A 42 12.96 -8.23 4.39
CA ALA A 42 12.11 -9.42 4.30
C ALA A 42 12.86 -10.61 3.67
N GLY A 43 13.63 -10.39 2.61
CA GLY A 43 14.50 -11.40 2.02
C GLY A 43 15.51 -11.98 3.01
N ASP A 44 16.21 -11.11 3.75
CA ASP A 44 17.16 -11.51 4.79
C ASP A 44 16.47 -12.29 5.91
N TYR A 45 15.29 -11.83 6.35
CA TYR A 45 14.49 -12.53 7.36
C TYR A 45 14.08 -13.92 6.90
N LEU A 46 13.64 -14.06 5.65
CA LEU A 46 13.28 -15.36 5.06
C LEU A 46 14.47 -16.30 4.99
N GLN A 47 15.63 -15.84 4.54
CA GLN A 47 16.84 -16.66 4.47
C GLN A 47 17.31 -17.11 5.85
N LYS A 48 17.27 -16.22 6.84
CA LYS A 48 17.74 -16.49 8.21
C LYS A 48 16.80 -17.40 9.00
N ASN A 49 15.49 -17.22 8.84
CA ASN A 49 14.48 -17.83 9.72
C ASN A 49 13.69 -18.96 9.05
N GLY A 50 13.80 -19.10 7.73
CA GLY A 50 13.05 -20.08 6.94
C GLY A 50 11.61 -19.64 6.65
N LYS A 51 10.98 -20.40 5.76
CA LYS A 51 9.67 -20.10 5.18
C LYS A 51 8.58 -19.88 6.23
N ASP A 52 8.40 -20.80 7.17
CA ASP A 52 7.23 -20.77 8.06
C ASP A 52 7.25 -19.56 9.00
N LYS A 53 8.42 -19.22 9.56
CA LYS A 53 8.59 -18.02 10.38
C LYS A 53 8.40 -16.73 9.56
N ALA A 54 8.87 -16.72 8.31
CA ALA A 54 8.70 -15.58 7.41
C ALA A 54 7.23 -15.36 7.03
N VAL A 55 6.52 -16.43 6.65
CA VAL A 55 5.07 -16.39 6.38
C VAL A 55 4.30 -15.83 7.57
N ALA A 56 4.61 -16.28 8.79
CA ALA A 56 3.97 -15.77 9.99
C ALA A 56 4.25 -14.27 10.19
N ALA A 57 5.52 -13.86 10.10
CA ALA A 57 5.92 -12.46 10.28
C ALA A 57 5.33 -11.52 9.23
N PHE A 58 5.27 -11.94 7.96
CA PHE A 58 4.74 -11.12 6.86
C PHE A 58 3.21 -11.01 6.86
N ASN A 59 2.52 -11.91 7.55
CA ASN A 59 1.06 -11.88 7.71
C ASN A 59 0.61 -11.27 9.04
N ASP A 60 1.52 -10.85 9.92
CA ASP A 60 1.16 -10.15 11.15
C ASP A 60 0.79 -8.68 10.83
N PRO A 61 -0.48 -8.28 10.96
CA PRO A 61 -0.92 -6.90 10.68
C PRO A 61 -0.29 -5.86 11.63
N LYS A 62 0.31 -6.31 12.74
CA LYS A 62 1.01 -5.47 13.73
C LYS A 62 2.52 -5.67 13.69
N GLY A 63 3.02 -6.47 12.74
CA GLY A 63 4.43 -6.82 12.62
C GLY A 63 5.27 -5.73 11.93
N GLU A 64 6.59 -5.94 11.94
CA GLU A 64 7.59 -4.99 11.40
C GLU A 64 7.63 -4.86 9.86
N PHE A 65 6.89 -5.74 9.16
CA PHE A 65 6.82 -5.79 7.69
C PHE A 65 5.61 -5.04 7.14
N ILE A 66 5.02 -4.16 7.95
CA ILE A 66 3.96 -3.23 7.58
C ILE A 66 4.29 -1.85 8.18
N GLN A 67 4.28 -0.81 7.35
CA GLN A 67 4.52 0.56 7.78
C GLN A 67 3.75 1.54 6.89
N GLY A 68 2.65 2.09 7.41
CA GLY A 68 1.75 2.91 6.59
C GLY A 68 1.15 2.09 5.45
N ASP A 69 1.36 2.53 4.21
CA ASP A 69 0.92 1.83 3.00
C ASP A 69 1.91 0.79 2.46
N LEU A 70 3.12 0.72 3.05
CA LEU A 70 4.12 -0.30 2.74
C LEU A 70 3.77 -1.60 3.46
N TYR A 71 3.76 -2.70 2.72
CA TYR A 71 3.57 -4.03 3.28
C TYR A 71 4.23 -5.08 2.39
N VAL A 72 4.73 -6.13 3.03
CA VAL A 72 5.26 -7.30 2.32
C VAL A 72 4.14 -8.19 1.82
N PHE A 73 4.29 -8.67 0.58
CA PHE A 73 3.63 -9.87 0.10
C PHE A 73 4.68 -10.90 -0.35
N MET A 74 4.30 -12.17 -0.34
CA MET A 74 5.17 -13.26 -0.78
C MET A 74 4.36 -14.27 -1.60
N PHE A 75 4.90 -14.65 -2.75
CA PHE A 75 4.33 -15.65 -3.66
C PHE A 75 5.28 -16.84 -3.84
N ASP A 76 4.71 -18.01 -4.07
CA ASP A 76 5.44 -19.14 -4.64
C ASP A 76 5.52 -19.05 -6.18
N LYS A 77 6.24 -19.99 -6.82
CA LYS A 77 6.42 -20.03 -8.28
C LYS A 77 5.12 -20.30 -9.06
N ALA A 78 4.07 -20.81 -8.41
CA ALA A 78 2.78 -21.05 -9.03
C ALA A 78 1.85 -19.82 -8.94
N GLY A 79 2.28 -18.75 -8.26
CA GLY A 79 1.48 -17.56 -8.03
C GLY A 79 0.49 -17.70 -6.86
N VAL A 80 0.73 -18.65 -5.95
CA VAL A 80 -0.02 -18.75 -4.69
C VAL A 80 0.53 -17.72 -3.71
N ALA A 81 -0.35 -16.87 -3.18
CA ALA A 81 0.02 -15.91 -2.14
C ALA A 81 0.26 -16.65 -0.82
N LEU A 82 1.50 -16.70 -0.37
CA LEU A 82 1.88 -17.24 0.94
C LEU A 82 1.74 -16.18 2.04
N ALA A 83 1.97 -14.92 1.69
CA ALA A 83 1.73 -13.80 2.60
C ALA A 83 1.19 -12.57 1.86
N HIS A 84 0.32 -11.82 2.54
CA HIS A 84 -0.15 -10.52 2.08
C HIS A 84 -0.53 -9.64 3.28
N GLY A 85 0.42 -8.81 3.75
CA GLY A 85 0.32 -8.09 5.04
C GLY A 85 -0.93 -7.22 5.23
N GLN A 86 -1.53 -6.71 4.15
CA GLN A 86 -2.75 -5.87 4.22
C GLN A 86 -4.07 -6.59 3.87
N ASN A 87 -4.03 -7.84 3.40
CA ASN A 87 -5.23 -8.53 2.93
C ASN A 87 -5.12 -10.05 3.12
N ALA A 88 -5.45 -10.49 4.33
CA ALA A 88 -5.47 -11.91 4.69
C ALA A 88 -6.40 -12.75 3.79
N LYS A 89 -7.41 -12.17 3.13
CA LYS A 89 -8.31 -12.89 2.22
C LYS A 89 -7.61 -13.34 0.92
N MET A 90 -6.41 -12.83 0.63
CA MET A 90 -5.62 -13.23 -0.53
C MET A 90 -4.70 -14.42 -0.23
N VAL A 91 -4.36 -14.67 1.04
CA VAL A 91 -3.46 -15.74 1.45
C VAL A 91 -4.03 -17.11 1.08
N ASN A 92 -3.16 -18.03 0.65
CA ASN A 92 -3.45 -19.38 0.16
C ASN A 92 -4.30 -19.45 -1.12
N LYS A 93 -4.41 -18.34 -1.86
CA LYS A 93 -5.07 -18.33 -3.17
C LYS A 93 -4.05 -18.22 -4.28
N ASN A 94 -4.31 -18.93 -5.37
CA ASN A 94 -3.63 -18.68 -6.63
C ASN A 94 -4.18 -17.38 -7.26
N LEU A 95 -3.31 -16.41 -7.52
CA LEU A 95 -3.69 -15.08 -8.01
C LEU A 95 -3.17 -14.79 -9.43
N MET A 96 -2.81 -15.83 -10.20
CA MET A 96 -2.30 -15.67 -11.57
C MET A 96 -3.30 -14.97 -12.50
N GLU A 97 -4.59 -15.20 -12.30
CA GLU A 97 -5.66 -14.60 -13.11
C GLU A 97 -6.27 -13.34 -12.48
N LEU A 98 -5.69 -12.84 -11.38
CA LEU A 98 -6.11 -11.57 -10.81
C LEU A 98 -5.62 -10.42 -11.69
N SER A 99 -6.57 -9.78 -12.37
CA SER A 99 -6.32 -8.57 -13.16
C SER A 99 -6.66 -7.33 -12.36
N ALA A 100 -5.85 -6.28 -12.52
CA ALA A 100 -6.11 -4.97 -11.96
C ALA A 100 -5.68 -3.89 -12.95
N GLY A 101 -6.65 -3.14 -13.48
CA GLY A 101 -6.41 -2.17 -14.55
C GLY A 101 -5.90 -2.78 -15.86
N GLY A 102 -6.31 -4.01 -16.18
CA GLY A 102 -5.89 -4.73 -17.39
C GLY A 102 -4.52 -5.41 -17.31
N VAL A 103 -3.79 -5.25 -16.20
CA VAL A 103 -2.52 -5.92 -15.92
C VAL A 103 -2.77 -7.13 -15.01
N TYR A 104 -2.04 -8.22 -15.21
CA TYR A 104 -1.99 -9.37 -14.30
C TYR A 104 -0.72 -9.28 -13.43
N PRO A 105 -0.77 -8.63 -12.25
CA PRO A 105 0.47 -8.21 -11.58
C PRO A 105 1.31 -9.40 -11.14
N ILE A 106 0.67 -10.50 -10.73
CA ILE A 106 1.36 -11.71 -10.26
C ILE A 106 2.14 -12.37 -11.41
N LYS A 107 1.58 -12.42 -12.62
CA LYS A 107 2.30 -12.92 -13.81
C LYS A 107 3.55 -12.08 -14.08
N GLU A 108 3.45 -10.76 -13.97
CA GLU A 108 4.62 -9.87 -14.15
C GLU A 108 5.64 -10.00 -13.01
N PHE A 109 5.21 -10.18 -11.76
CA PHE A 109 6.13 -10.44 -10.63
C PHE A 109 6.94 -11.71 -10.85
N LEU A 110 6.27 -12.81 -11.23
CA LEU A 110 6.95 -14.09 -11.49
C LEU A 110 7.88 -14.01 -12.70
N LYS A 111 7.49 -13.28 -13.74
CA LYS A 111 8.33 -13.02 -14.92
C LYS A 111 9.59 -12.24 -14.55
N ILE A 112 9.49 -11.19 -13.71
CA ILE A 112 10.66 -10.47 -13.20
C ILE A 112 11.54 -11.38 -12.34
N ALA A 113 10.94 -12.16 -11.45
CA ALA A 113 11.68 -13.11 -10.62
C ALA A 113 12.42 -14.17 -11.44
N ALA A 114 11.88 -14.58 -12.58
CA ALA A 114 12.51 -15.51 -13.52
C ALA A 114 13.58 -14.86 -14.42
N SER A 115 13.69 -13.53 -14.43
CA SER A 115 14.73 -12.83 -15.19
C SER A 115 16.13 -13.07 -14.59
N PRO A 116 17.22 -12.89 -15.37
CA PRO A 116 18.59 -13.00 -14.85
C PRO A 116 18.89 -12.07 -13.66
N ALA A 117 18.22 -10.91 -13.60
CA ALA A 117 18.37 -9.97 -12.49
C ALA A 117 17.61 -10.43 -11.23
N GLY A 118 16.58 -11.25 -11.39
CA GLY A 118 15.72 -11.76 -10.32
C GLY A 118 14.92 -10.69 -9.57
N LYS A 119 14.93 -9.44 -10.03
CA LYS A 119 14.32 -8.30 -9.32
C LYS A 119 13.96 -7.15 -10.26
N GLY A 120 13.04 -6.30 -9.86
CA GLY A 120 12.59 -5.18 -10.68
C GLY A 120 11.28 -4.54 -10.20
N TRP A 121 10.79 -3.58 -10.98
CA TRP A 121 9.59 -2.81 -10.67
C TRP A 121 8.43 -3.16 -11.63
N VAL A 122 7.22 -3.24 -11.12
CA VAL A 122 5.98 -3.39 -11.90
C VAL A 122 4.98 -2.31 -11.52
N LYS A 123 4.44 -1.62 -12.52
CA LYS A 123 3.36 -0.63 -12.38
C LYS A 123 2.02 -1.26 -12.75
N TYR A 124 1.01 -1.05 -11.93
CA TYR A 124 -0.36 -1.54 -12.13
C TYR A 124 -1.34 -0.77 -11.25
N MET A 125 -2.64 -0.92 -11.47
CA MET A 125 -3.65 -0.35 -10.58
C MET A 125 -3.90 -1.28 -9.40
N TRP A 126 -4.05 -0.77 -8.18
CA TRP A 126 -4.39 -1.61 -7.03
C TRP A 126 -5.24 -0.86 -6.02
N PRO A 127 -6.21 -1.52 -5.34
CA PRO A 127 -6.91 -0.91 -4.23
C PRO A 127 -5.91 -0.54 -3.12
N ASN A 128 -5.90 0.73 -2.73
CA ASN A 128 -5.12 1.20 -1.59
C ASN A 128 -5.84 0.78 -0.31
N SER A 129 -5.15 0.04 0.58
CA SER A 129 -5.77 -0.49 1.80
C SER A 129 -6.15 0.60 2.79
N ILE A 130 -5.61 1.82 2.64
CA ILE A 130 -5.88 2.95 3.50
C ILE A 130 -6.97 3.84 2.90
N SER A 131 -6.75 4.40 1.70
CA SER A 131 -7.73 5.30 1.06
C SER A 131 -8.96 4.59 0.50
N LYS A 132 -8.87 3.27 0.29
CA LYS A 132 -9.88 2.41 -0.36
C LYS A 132 -10.11 2.70 -1.86
N ASN A 133 -9.36 3.63 -2.44
CA ASN A 133 -9.45 3.96 -3.85
C ASN A 133 -8.59 3.02 -4.70
N LEU A 134 -8.97 2.86 -5.97
CA LEU A 134 -8.11 2.23 -6.97
C LEU A 134 -7.05 3.25 -7.40
N GLU A 135 -5.79 2.97 -7.09
CA GLU A 135 -4.67 3.90 -7.30
C GLU A 135 -3.55 3.24 -8.11
N GLU A 136 -2.71 4.03 -8.78
CA GLU A 136 -1.50 3.50 -9.40
C GLU A 136 -0.55 3.04 -8.29
N LYS A 137 -0.14 1.78 -8.37
CA LYS A 137 0.85 1.17 -7.50
C LYS A 137 2.08 0.79 -8.32
N ASN A 138 3.25 1.13 -7.79
CA ASN A 138 4.52 0.67 -8.31
C ASN A 138 5.20 -0.24 -7.29
N THR A 139 5.44 -1.48 -7.66
CA THR A 139 5.89 -2.53 -6.74
C THR A 139 7.26 -3.04 -7.11
N TYR A 140 8.18 -3.01 -6.15
CA TYR A 140 9.47 -3.66 -6.27
C TYR A 140 9.33 -5.13 -5.86
N VAL A 141 9.88 -6.03 -6.65
CA VAL A 141 9.93 -7.46 -6.35
C VAL A 141 11.35 -7.97 -6.43
N GLU A 142 11.66 -8.97 -5.61
CA GLU A 142 12.93 -9.70 -5.62
C GLU A 142 12.69 -11.19 -5.37
N LYS A 143 13.38 -12.03 -6.15
CA LYS A 143 13.39 -13.48 -5.99
C LYS A 143 14.31 -13.86 -4.84
N VAL A 144 13.79 -14.61 -3.88
CA VAL A 144 14.53 -15.13 -2.72
C VAL A 144 14.29 -16.62 -2.61
N GLY A 145 15.30 -17.43 -2.97
CA GLY A 145 15.16 -18.88 -3.07
C GLY A 145 14.09 -19.26 -4.10
N ASP A 146 13.01 -19.90 -3.64
CA ASP A 146 11.88 -20.32 -4.46
C ASP A 146 10.70 -19.35 -4.45
N TYR A 147 10.85 -18.20 -3.79
CA TYR A 147 9.76 -17.26 -3.55
C TYR A 147 10.01 -15.92 -4.24
N VAL A 148 8.94 -15.18 -4.44
CA VAL A 148 8.99 -13.78 -4.86
C VAL A 148 8.43 -12.94 -3.73
N ILE A 149 9.24 -12.00 -3.24
CA ILE A 149 8.84 -11.03 -2.22
C ILE A 149 8.65 -9.69 -2.90
N GLY A 150 7.65 -8.92 -2.48
CA GLY A 150 7.49 -7.55 -2.98
C GLY A 150 6.83 -6.60 -2.01
N VAL A 151 7.11 -5.32 -2.23
CA VAL A 151 6.55 -4.16 -1.53
C VAL A 151 6.33 -3.08 -2.58
N GLY A 152 5.20 -2.36 -2.48
CA GLY A 152 4.89 -1.30 -3.44
C GLY A 152 4.44 -0.01 -2.79
N ILE A 153 4.59 1.06 -3.56
CA ILE A 153 4.21 2.43 -3.22
C ILE A 153 3.04 2.88 -4.08
N TYR A 154 2.17 3.69 -3.51
CA TYR A 154 1.07 4.32 -4.22
C TYR A 154 1.45 5.73 -4.70
N LYS A 155 1.01 6.10 -5.90
CA LYS A 155 1.23 7.43 -6.48
C LYS A 155 0.12 8.41 -6.16
#